data_AF-A0A397AGY7-F1
#
_entry.id   AF-A0A397AGY7-F1
#
_cell.length_a   1.000
_cell.length_b   1.000
_cell.length_c   1.000
_cell.angle_alpha   90.00
_cell.angle_beta   90.00
_cell.angle_gamma   90.00
#
_symmetry.space_group_name_H-M   'P 1'
#
loop_
_entity.id
_entity.type
_entity.pdbx_description
1 polymer ?
#
loop_
_entity_poly.entity_id
_entity_poly.type
_entity_poly.pdbx_seq_one_letter_code
_entity_poly.pdbx_strand_id
1 'polypeptide(L)'
;MRTFQTGDLPAIDRRLAATASLPTPTPLEETFNMLIACKSAVATFPLQVMLDSLATTHQPATWATAKGVCRDFMRVKNIGISFNCTDRDMVTRLGGLKLNICGRPFPIREYSEYSHLYWIDLTLANDTQAEDVWTYFDNLASHQS
;
A
#
# COMPACT_ATOMS: atom_id res chain seq x y z
N MET A 1 32.22 -11.98 23.08
CA MET A 1 32.14 -12.90 21.93
C MET A 1 31.61 -14.24 22.46
N ARG A 2 30.30 -14.49 22.40
CA ARG A 2 29.71 -15.75 22.88
C ARG A 2 29.70 -16.74 21.72
N THR A 3 30.42 -17.83 21.90
CA THR A 3 30.54 -18.97 21.00
C THR A 3 29.19 -19.67 20.85
N PHE A 4 28.68 -19.73 19.62
CA PHE A 4 27.54 -20.59 19.27
C PHE A 4 28.02 -22.04 19.27
N GLN A 5 27.97 -22.71 20.44
CA GLN A 5 28.10 -24.16 20.47
C GLN A 5 26.80 -24.75 19.90
N THR A 6 26.84 -25.07 18.61
CA THR A 6 25.79 -25.81 17.92
C THR A 6 25.84 -27.26 18.39
N GLY A 7 25.13 -27.56 19.48
CA GLY A 7 24.70 -28.94 19.73
C GLY A 7 23.76 -29.38 18.61
N ASP A 8 23.78 -30.68 18.27
CA ASP A 8 23.02 -31.33 17.20
C ASP A 8 21.51 -31.07 17.29
N LEU A 9 21.08 -29.90 16.84
CA LEU A 9 19.68 -29.59 16.67
C LEU A 9 19.20 -30.23 15.36
N PRO A 10 18.05 -30.95 15.39
CA PRO A 10 17.39 -31.47 14.20
C PRO A 10 17.26 -30.37 13.14
N ALA A 11 17.35 -30.74 11.86
CA ALA A 11 17.35 -29.77 10.76
C ALA A 11 16.12 -28.83 10.77
N ILE A 12 15.00 -29.27 11.34
CA ILE A 12 13.77 -28.48 11.47
C ILE A 12 13.92 -27.35 12.50
N ASP A 13 14.59 -27.59 13.63
CA ASP A 13 14.79 -26.58 14.68
C ASP A 13 15.79 -25.52 14.25
N ARG A 14 16.81 -25.91 13.47
CA ARG A 14 17.73 -24.96 12.82
C ARG A 14 17.03 -24.07 11.81
N ARG A 15 16.11 -24.62 11.02
CA ARG A 15 15.27 -23.84 10.10
C ARG A 15 14.38 -22.87 10.85
N LEU A 16 13.67 -23.34 11.88
CA LEU A 16 12.79 -22.49 12.71
C LEU A 16 13.56 -21.35 13.39
N ALA A 17 14.74 -21.63 13.96
CA ALA A 17 15.59 -20.62 14.57
C ALA A 17 16.13 -19.60 13.54
N ALA A 18 16.47 -20.06 12.33
CA ALA A 18 16.95 -19.19 11.25
C ALA A 18 15.83 -18.32 10.66
N THR A 19 14.58 -18.77 10.69
CA THR A 19 13.41 -18.02 10.20
C THR A 19 12.71 -17.20 11.28
N ALA A 20 13.09 -17.33 12.55
CA ALA A 20 12.47 -16.61 13.67
C ALA A 20 12.65 -15.08 13.58
N SER A 21 13.69 -14.62 12.86
CA SER A 21 13.93 -13.20 12.59
C SER A 21 13.26 -12.70 11.32
N LEU A 22 12.68 -13.59 10.51
CA LEU A 22 11.97 -13.23 9.29
C LEU A 22 10.50 -12.94 9.62
N PRO A 23 9.88 -11.95 8.97
CA PRO A 23 8.43 -11.79 9.04
C PRO A 23 7.74 -13.08 8.61
N THR A 24 6.75 -13.55 9.37
CA THR A 24 5.93 -14.70 8.99
C THR A 24 5.33 -14.44 7.60
N PRO A 25 5.56 -15.32 6.61
CA PRO A 25 4.93 -15.19 5.29
C PRO A 25 3.42 -15.12 5.49
N THR A 26 2.83 -13.98 5.14
CA THR A 26 1.38 -13.80 5.22
C THR A 26 0.77 -14.50 4.00
N PRO A 27 -0.31 -15.28 4.15
CA PRO A 27 -1.04 -15.81 3.02
C PRO A 27 -1.42 -14.68 2.06
N LEU A 28 -1.27 -14.91 0.76
CA LEU A 28 -1.67 -13.96 -0.30
C LEU A 28 -3.15 -13.55 -0.18
N GLU A 29 -3.95 -14.39 0.47
CA GLU A 29 -5.40 -14.22 0.67
C GLU A 29 -5.75 -13.07 1.63
N GLU A 30 -4.79 -12.47 2.34
CA GLU A 30 -5.04 -11.40 3.33
C GLU A 30 -4.11 -10.18 3.16
N THR A 31 -3.55 -9.96 1.97
CA THR A 31 -2.73 -8.77 1.69
C THR A 31 -3.43 -7.80 0.75
N PHE A 32 -3.69 -6.59 1.22
CA PHE A 32 -4.34 -5.52 0.48
C PHE A 32 -3.31 -4.51 -0.03
N ASN A 33 -3.19 -4.36 -1.35
CA ASN A 33 -2.24 -3.41 -1.92
C ASN A 33 -2.74 -1.96 -1.74
N MET A 34 -1.86 -1.09 -1.26
CA MET A 34 -2.12 0.33 -1.05
C MET A 34 -1.00 1.18 -1.65
N LEU A 35 -1.32 2.44 -1.96
CA LEU A 35 -0.39 3.36 -2.60
C LEU A 35 -0.40 4.73 -1.93
N ILE A 36 0.78 5.22 -1.52
CA ILE A 36 0.98 6.62 -1.17
C ILE A 36 1.31 7.39 -2.45
N ALA A 37 0.43 8.30 -2.87
CA ALA A 37 0.61 9.08 -4.10
C ALA A 37 1.61 10.24 -3.89
N CYS A 38 2.91 9.93 -3.95
CA CYS A 38 3.99 10.87 -3.67
C CYS A 38 5.01 11.00 -4.81
N LYS A 39 4.52 11.15 -6.05
CA LYS A 39 5.32 11.29 -7.29
C LYS A 39 6.54 12.22 -7.15
N SER A 40 6.36 13.38 -6.54
CA SER A 40 7.45 14.36 -6.37
C SER A 40 8.49 13.91 -5.35
N ALA A 41 8.08 13.27 -4.25
CA ALA A 41 8.99 12.72 -3.26
C ALA A 41 9.80 11.55 -3.84
N VAL A 42 9.14 10.63 -4.56
CA VAL A 42 9.85 9.51 -5.21
C VAL A 42 10.72 9.95 -6.39
N ALA A 43 10.58 11.16 -6.92
CA ALA A 43 11.52 11.70 -7.90
C ALA A 43 12.79 12.27 -7.25
N THR A 44 12.69 12.68 -5.99
CA THR A 44 13.71 13.48 -5.30
C THR A 44 14.50 12.66 -4.28
N PHE A 45 13.84 11.76 -3.54
CA PHE A 45 14.39 11.07 -2.40
C PHE A 45 14.47 9.55 -2.63
N PRO A 46 15.50 8.87 -2.08
CA PRO A 46 15.54 7.41 -2.06
C PRO A 46 14.49 6.84 -1.11
N LEU A 47 14.11 5.58 -1.32
CA LEU A 47 13.05 4.92 -0.55
C LEU A 47 13.32 4.96 0.96
N GLN A 48 14.55 4.68 1.38
CA GLN A 48 14.92 4.66 2.80
C GLN A 48 14.65 6.00 3.49
N VAL A 49 15.04 7.12 2.89
CA VAL A 49 14.79 8.47 3.45
C VAL A 49 13.29 8.75 3.61
N MET A 50 12.47 8.28 2.65
CA MET A 50 11.02 8.42 2.76
C MET A 50 10.44 7.53 3.87
N LEU A 51 10.94 6.30 4.03
CA LEU A 51 10.52 5.40 5.10
C LEU A 51 10.92 5.94 6.47
N ASP A 52 12.11 6.52 6.61
CA ASP A 52 12.55 7.19 7.85
C ASP A 52 11.60 8.35 8.18
N SER A 53 11.19 9.14 7.19
CA SER A 53 10.19 10.20 7.36
C SER A 53 8.83 9.66 7.82
N LEU A 54 8.40 8.52 7.28
CA LEU A 54 7.16 7.84 7.67
C LEU A 54 7.23 7.21 9.07
N ALA A 55 8.43 6.88 9.53
CA ALA A 55 8.67 6.33 10.86
C ALA A 55 8.59 7.39 11.97
N THR A 56 8.75 8.69 11.64
CA THR A 56 8.69 9.80 12.62
C THR A 56 7.34 9.93 13.35
N THR A 57 7.34 10.70 14.43
CA THR A 57 6.16 10.99 15.29
C THR A 57 5.21 12.05 14.72
N HIS A 58 5.59 12.79 13.67
CA HIS A 58 4.76 13.82 13.05
C HIS A 58 3.74 13.26 12.04
N GLN A 59 3.22 12.06 12.30
CA GLN A 59 2.23 11.41 11.46
C GLN A 59 0.86 11.38 12.16
N PRO A 60 -0.25 11.27 11.41
CA PRO A 60 -1.57 11.07 12.01
C PRO A 60 -1.62 9.84 12.92
N ALA A 61 -2.41 9.90 13.99
CA ALA A 61 -2.55 8.79 14.94
C ALA A 61 -2.97 7.48 14.26
N THR A 62 -3.88 7.57 13.27
CA THR A 62 -4.31 6.42 12.45
C THR A 62 -3.14 5.71 11.78
N TRP A 63 -2.17 6.46 11.24
CA TRP A 63 -0.96 5.89 10.65
C TRP A 63 -0.09 5.21 11.70
N ALA A 64 0.11 5.86 12.84
CA ALA A 64 0.93 5.32 13.93
C ALA A 64 0.42 3.96 14.40
N THR A 65 -0.90 3.79 14.54
CA THR A 65 -1.55 2.52 14.89
C THR A 65 -1.43 1.48 13.78
N ALA A 66 -1.56 1.89 12.51
CA ALA A 66 -1.53 0.98 11.37
C ALA A 66 -0.12 0.48 10.98
N LYS A 67 0.96 1.11 11.47
CA LYS A 67 2.35 0.72 11.12
C LYS A 67 2.63 -0.77 11.25
N GLY A 68 2.06 -1.44 12.28
CA GLY A 68 2.29 -2.87 12.53
C GLY A 68 1.69 -3.82 11.49
N VAL A 69 0.71 -3.34 10.71
CA VAL A 69 0.00 -4.11 9.67
C VAL A 69 0.41 -3.69 8.25
N CYS A 70 1.30 -2.72 8.10
CA CYS A 70 1.82 -2.26 6.80
C CYS A 70 3.20 -2.86 6.52
N ARG A 71 3.39 -3.50 5.36
CA ARG A 71 4.63 -4.20 4.98
C ARG A 71 4.97 -4.01 3.50
N ASP A 72 6.12 -4.53 3.08
CA ASP A 72 6.56 -4.61 1.68
C ASP A 72 6.56 -3.27 0.93
N PHE A 73 7.05 -2.22 1.61
CA PHE A 73 7.16 -0.90 1.01
C PHE A 73 8.10 -0.92 -0.19
N MET A 74 7.59 -0.51 -1.35
CA MET A 74 8.33 -0.45 -2.60
C MET A 74 8.10 0.89 -3.29
N ARG A 75 9.18 1.44 -3.86
CA ARG A 75 9.10 2.65 -4.68
C ARG A 75 8.58 2.30 -6.06
N VAL A 76 7.49 2.95 -6.47
CA VAL A 76 6.92 2.87 -7.81
C VAL A 76 7.29 4.13 -8.60
N LYS A 77 8.10 3.94 -9.64
CA LYS A 77 8.64 5.05 -10.45
C LYS A 77 7.51 5.94 -10.99
N ASN A 78 7.67 7.25 -10.86
CA ASN A 78 6.71 8.28 -11.31
C ASN A 78 5.31 8.21 -10.67
N ILE A 79 5.10 7.38 -9.65
CA ILE A 79 3.79 7.21 -9.01
C ILE A 79 3.89 7.51 -7.50
N GLY A 80 4.68 6.76 -6.74
CA GLY A 80 4.65 6.84 -5.28
C GLY A 80 5.26 5.63 -4.58
N ILE A 81 4.79 5.34 -3.36
CA ILE A 81 5.23 4.19 -2.56
C ILE A 81 4.07 3.20 -2.46
N SER A 82 4.24 1.99 -3.01
CA SER A 82 3.29 0.89 -2.81
C SER A 82 3.64 0.14 -1.53
N PHE A 83 2.64 -0.38 -0.84
CA PHE A 83 2.81 -1.23 0.34
C PHE A 83 1.61 -2.16 0.48
N ASN A 84 1.77 -3.22 1.25
CA ASN A 84 0.68 -4.15 1.58
C ASN A 84 0.18 -3.87 2.98
N CYS A 85 -1.14 -3.84 3.16
CA CYS A 85 -1.80 -3.84 4.46
C CYS A 85 -2.41 -5.22 4.72
N THR A 86 -2.23 -5.76 5.93
CA THR A 86 -2.76 -7.09 6.30
C THR A 86 -4.06 -7.02 7.10
N ASP A 87 -4.70 -5.85 7.19
CA ASP A 87 -5.91 -5.62 7.98
C ASP A 87 -6.93 -4.85 7.14
N ARG A 88 -8.07 -5.49 6.86
CA ARG A 88 -9.13 -4.94 6.00
C ARG A 88 -9.78 -3.68 6.58
N ASP A 89 -9.93 -3.59 7.90
CA ASP A 89 -10.53 -2.42 8.54
C ASP A 89 -9.56 -1.24 8.53
N MET A 90 -8.25 -1.51 8.59
CA MET A 90 -7.23 -0.48 8.47
C MET A 90 -7.12 0.07 7.05
N VAL A 91 -7.29 -0.77 6.03
CA VAL A 91 -7.26 -0.36 4.62
C VAL A 91 -8.23 0.79 4.33
N THR A 92 -9.48 0.69 4.78
CA THR A 92 -10.49 1.76 4.60
C THR A 92 -10.12 3.02 5.37
N ARG A 93 -9.58 2.88 6.60
CA ARG A 93 -9.18 4.02 7.44
C ARG A 93 -7.92 4.72 6.94
N LEU A 94 -7.06 3.99 6.23
CA LEU A 94 -5.86 4.52 5.61
C LEU A 94 -6.16 5.25 4.31
N GLY A 95 -7.21 4.87 3.57
CA GLY A 95 -7.65 5.58 2.36
C GLY A 95 -7.86 7.08 2.61
N GLY A 96 -7.28 7.92 1.75
CA GLY A 96 -7.37 9.40 1.84
C GLY A 96 -6.50 10.04 2.94
N LEU A 97 -5.91 9.24 3.84
CA LEU A 97 -5.08 9.75 4.93
C LEU A 97 -3.83 10.45 4.37
N LYS A 98 -3.57 11.69 4.82
CA LYS A 98 -2.39 12.46 4.39
C LYS A 98 -1.21 12.18 5.31
N LEU A 99 -0.16 11.59 4.77
CA LEU A 99 1.11 11.32 5.46
C LEU A 99 2.13 12.40 5.13
N ASN A 100 2.93 12.78 6.11
CA ASN A 100 3.99 13.77 5.91
C ASN A 100 5.28 13.08 5.48
N ILE A 101 5.72 13.28 4.24
CA ILE A 101 6.97 12.73 3.71
C ILE A 101 7.90 13.87 3.36
N CYS A 102 9.05 13.93 4.02
CA CYS A 102 10.09 14.94 3.79
C CYS A 102 9.53 16.38 3.87
N GLY A 103 8.65 16.62 4.85
CA GLY A 103 8.05 17.94 5.10
C GLY A 103 6.87 18.31 4.19
N ARG A 104 6.36 17.37 3.38
CA ARG A 104 5.21 17.58 2.50
C ARG A 104 4.11 16.53 2.72
N PRO A 105 2.84 16.93 2.75
CA PRO A 105 1.73 15.99 2.88
C PRO A 105 1.43 15.28 1.56
N PHE A 106 1.25 13.97 1.61
CA PHE A 106 0.83 13.14 0.48
C PHE A 106 -0.29 12.18 0.90
N PRO A 107 -1.35 12.03 0.10
CA PRO A 107 -2.44 11.12 0.42
C PRO A 107 -2.06 9.66 0.13
N ILE A 108 -2.54 8.76 0.99
CA ILE A 108 -2.74 7.36 0.64
C ILE A 108 -3.97 7.32 -0.28
N ARG A 109 -3.87 6.63 -1.41
CA ARG A 109 -5.02 6.40 -2.29
C ARG A 109 -6.08 5.60 -1.56
N GLU A 110 -7.34 5.95 -1.82
CA GLU A 110 -8.46 5.13 -1.38
C GLU A 110 -8.32 3.72 -1.94
N TYR A 111 -8.58 2.75 -1.08
CA TYR A 111 -8.51 1.37 -1.48
C TYR A 111 -9.70 1.03 -2.37
N SER A 112 -9.41 0.35 -3.47
CA SER A 112 -10.40 -0.26 -4.32
C SER A 112 -10.02 -1.72 -4.49
N GLU A 113 -10.94 -2.62 -4.18
CA GLU A 113 -10.79 -4.06 -4.46
C GLU A 113 -10.56 -4.33 -5.95
N TYR A 114 -11.04 -3.41 -6.80
CA TYR A 114 -10.91 -3.46 -8.24
C TYR A 114 -9.67 -2.74 -8.79
N SER A 115 -8.88 -2.15 -7.90
CA SER A 115 -7.59 -1.44 -7.99
C SER A 115 -7.08 -0.96 -9.36
N HIS A 116 -7.01 -1.83 -10.37
CA HIS A 116 -6.28 -1.55 -11.61
C HIS A 116 -7.02 -1.86 -12.91
N LEU A 117 -7.96 -2.80 -12.94
CA LEU A 117 -8.73 -3.14 -14.14
C LEU A 117 -10.04 -3.80 -13.69
N TYR A 118 -11.16 -3.15 -13.95
CA TYR A 118 -12.47 -3.77 -13.87
C TYR A 118 -13.19 -3.53 -15.19
N TRP A 119 -13.96 -4.54 -15.57
CA TRP A 119 -14.91 -4.46 -16.68
C TRP A 119 -16.25 -4.05 -16.06
N ILE A 120 -16.97 -3.19 -16.76
CA ILE A 120 -18.36 -2.88 -16.45
C ILE A 120 -19.21 -3.39 -17.61
N ASP A 121 -20.24 -4.15 -17.28
CA ASP A 121 -21.25 -4.52 -18.26
C ASP A 121 -22.25 -3.37 -18.40
N LEU A 122 -22.35 -2.83 -19.61
CA LEU A 122 -23.26 -1.74 -19.94
C LEU A 122 -24.44 -2.28 -20.74
N THR A 123 -25.65 -2.08 -20.21
CA THR A 123 -26.88 -2.28 -20.97
C THR A 123 -27.23 -0.97 -21.65
N LEU A 124 -27.04 -0.93 -22.98
CA LEU A 124 -27.32 0.26 -23.79
C LEU A 124 -28.76 0.24 -24.31
N ALA A 125 -29.37 1.42 -24.41
CA ALA A 125 -30.60 1.57 -25.18
C ALA A 125 -30.27 1.57 -26.68
N ASN A 126 -31.24 1.21 -27.53
CA ASN A 126 -31.02 1.05 -28.98
C ASN A 126 -30.51 2.31 -29.70
N ASP A 127 -30.72 3.48 -29.11
CA ASP A 127 -30.34 4.78 -29.65
C ASP A 127 -29.01 5.31 -29.08
N THR A 128 -28.42 4.62 -28.11
CA THR A 128 -27.19 5.06 -27.44
C THR A 128 -25.99 4.98 -28.38
N GLN A 129 -25.24 6.08 -28.52
CA GLN A 129 -23.99 6.14 -29.28
C GLN A 129 -22.77 6.08 -28.35
N ALA A 130 -21.59 5.83 -28.92
CA ALA A 130 -20.34 5.74 -28.17
C ALA A 130 -20.01 7.06 -27.44
N GLU A 131 -20.33 8.20 -28.07
CA GLU A 131 -20.13 9.53 -27.51
C GLU A 131 -20.97 9.77 -26.25
N ASP A 132 -22.17 9.18 -26.18
CA ASP A 132 -23.05 9.29 -25.00
C ASP A 132 -22.45 8.58 -23.79
N VAL A 133 -21.87 7.39 -24.01
CA VAL A 133 -21.17 6.62 -22.99
C VAL A 133 -19.94 7.39 -22.49
N TRP A 134 -19.14 7.94 -23.41
CA TRP A 134 -17.98 8.76 -23.04
C TRP A 134 -18.38 9.98 -22.20
N THR A 135 -19.37 10.73 -22.67
CA THR A 135 -19.87 11.94 -22.01
C THR A 135 -20.42 11.63 -20.62
N TYR A 136 -21.09 10.49 -20.46
CA TYR A 136 -21.60 10.04 -19.17
C TYR A 136 -20.47 9.84 -18.15
N PHE A 137 -19.43 9.07 -18.49
CA PHE A 137 -18.32 8.80 -17.56
C PHE A 137 -17.44 10.03 -17.30
N ASP A 138 -17.26 10.91 -18.28
CA ASP A 138 -16.51 12.15 -18.13
C ASP A 138 -17.22 13.13 -17.17
N ASN A 139 -18.55 13.25 -17.31
CA ASN A 139 -19.37 14.04 -16.39
C ASN A 139 -19.42 13.43 -14.98
N LEU A 140 -19.41 12.10 -14.85
CA LEU A 140 -19.38 11.45 -13.54
C LEU A 140 -18.05 11.72 -12.80
N ALA A 141 -16.93 11.74 -13.53
CA ALA A 141 -15.60 11.97 -12.98
C ALA A 141 -15.40 13.42 -12.49
N SER A 142 -16.04 14.40 -13.13
CA SER A 142 -15.95 15.82 -12.76
C SER A 142 -16.75 16.22 -11.51
N HIS A 143 -17.63 15.35 -11.00
CA HIS A 143 -18.40 15.59 -9.77
C HIS A 143 -17.77 14.99 -8.50
N GLN A 144 -16.60 14.33 -8.61
CA GLN A 144 -15.89 13.75 -7.47
C GLN A 144 -14.60 14.50 -7.07
N SER A 145 -14.36 15.70 -7.62
CA SER A 145 -13.20 16.54 -7.29
C SER A 145 -13.48 17.57 -6.19
#